data_AF-A0A849DYC0-F1
#
_entry.id   AF-A0A849DYC0-F1
#
_cell.length_a   1.000
_cell.length_b   1.000
_cell.length_c   1.000
_cell.angle_alpha   90.00
_cell.angle_beta   90.00
_cell.angle_gamma   90.00
#
_symmetry.space_group_name_H-M   'P 1'
#
loop_
_entity.id
_entity.type
_entity.pdbx_description
1 polymer ?
#
loop_
_entity_poly.entity_id
_entity_poly.type
_entity_poly.pdbx_seq_one_letter_code
_entity_poly.pdbx_strand_id
1 'polypeptide(L)'
;AGCGVANLEFNQFHPTCLYHQDANNFLITEALRGEGAHLLRADGSRFMPELHPMAELAPRDIVARAIDHEMKRLGQDCMYLDISHRPSDFIIEHFPNIYKRCLELGIDITKEPIPIVPAAHYTCGGVKVDLNSQTDLQGLYAVGEVACTGLHGANRMASNSLLECLVFAKSAAEHIRSQWTKPFSMPEAPAWDASRVTDSDEEVVVSHNWHELRHLMWNYMGIVRTTKRLERAQRRIQLLQNEIADYYANFRVTSNLLELRNLVMVAELMVRCAQLRKESRGLHFTLDYPDLDNSLDNKETLLTPDDSE
;
A
#
# COMPACT_ATOMS: atom_id res chain seq x y z
N ALA A 1 11.17 17.84 -2.00
CA ALA A 1 11.63 18.65 -3.15
C ALA A 1 10.59 19.70 -3.61
N GLY A 2 9.42 19.79 -2.96
CA GLY A 2 8.40 20.77 -3.36
C GLY A 2 7.44 20.29 -4.44
N CYS A 3 7.34 18.99 -4.71
CA CYS A 3 6.39 18.44 -5.67
C CYS A 3 5.06 18.13 -4.99
N GLY A 4 3.95 18.34 -5.70
CA GLY A 4 2.65 17.87 -5.25
C GLY A 4 2.56 16.34 -5.24
N VAL A 5 1.77 15.81 -4.32
CA VAL A 5 1.38 14.40 -4.27
C VAL A 5 -0.13 14.29 -4.34
N ALA A 6 -0.63 13.23 -4.95
CA ALA A 6 -2.06 13.03 -5.09
C ALA A 6 -2.48 11.61 -4.74
N ASN A 7 -3.72 11.46 -4.27
CA ASN A 7 -4.43 10.18 -4.19
C ASN A 7 -3.78 9.11 -3.28
N LEU A 8 -2.96 9.54 -2.30
CA LEU A 8 -2.23 8.64 -1.40
C LEU A 8 -3.14 7.86 -0.43
N GLU A 9 -4.43 8.15 -0.40
CA GLU A 9 -5.43 7.36 0.32
C GLU A 9 -5.85 6.07 -0.42
N PHE A 10 -5.59 5.98 -1.73
CA PHE A 10 -5.98 4.82 -2.54
C PHE A 10 -4.88 3.76 -2.56
N ASN A 11 -4.89 2.91 -1.52
CA ASN A 11 -3.94 1.81 -1.34
C ASN A 11 -4.65 0.48 -1.54
N GLN A 12 -4.18 -0.30 -2.50
CA GLN A 12 -4.78 -1.59 -2.84
C GLN A 12 -4.26 -2.67 -1.90
N PHE A 13 -5.17 -3.48 -1.37
CA PHE A 13 -4.84 -4.65 -0.56
C PHE A 13 -5.05 -5.92 -1.38
N HIS A 14 -4.08 -6.83 -1.32
CA HIS A 14 -4.24 -8.20 -1.79
C HIS A 14 -5.00 -9.00 -0.73
N PRO A 15 -6.10 -9.70 -1.07
CA PRO A 15 -6.96 -10.34 -0.07
C PRO A 15 -6.32 -11.59 0.55
N THR A 16 -5.49 -12.31 -0.19
CA THR A 16 -5.04 -13.66 0.15
C THR A 16 -3.51 -13.76 0.20
N CYS A 17 -2.87 -13.15 1.20
CA CYS A 17 -1.46 -13.36 1.54
C CYS A 17 -1.35 -14.54 2.51
N LEU A 18 -0.40 -15.45 2.31
CA LEU A 18 -0.18 -16.59 3.19
C LEU A 18 0.21 -16.12 4.60
N TYR A 19 -0.60 -16.50 5.58
CA TYR A 19 -0.33 -16.23 6.99
C TYR A 19 0.51 -17.37 7.59
N HIS A 20 1.83 -17.23 7.50
CA HIS A 20 2.79 -18.16 8.11
C HIS A 20 4.11 -17.42 8.41
N GLN A 21 4.77 -17.74 9.52
CA GLN A 21 5.99 -17.04 9.97
C GLN A 21 7.10 -17.06 8.90
N ASP A 22 7.31 -18.21 8.27
CA ASP A 22 8.32 -18.40 7.22
C ASP A 22 7.82 -18.15 5.78
N ALA A 23 6.62 -17.56 5.60
CA ALA A 23 6.05 -17.35 4.27
C ALA A 23 6.78 -16.29 3.45
N ASN A 24 7.48 -15.33 4.07
CA ASN A 24 8.08 -14.18 3.40
C ASN A 24 7.08 -13.40 2.52
N ASN A 25 5.87 -13.13 3.02
CA ASN A 25 4.79 -12.43 2.30
C ASN A 25 4.34 -13.10 0.99
N PHE A 26 4.33 -14.44 0.95
CA PHE A 26 3.91 -15.19 -0.23
C PHE A 26 2.43 -14.93 -0.58
N LEU A 27 2.16 -14.47 -1.79
CA LEU A 27 0.81 -14.16 -2.26
C LEU A 27 0.15 -15.38 -2.90
N ILE A 28 -1.06 -15.72 -2.45
CA ILE A 28 -1.88 -16.77 -3.03
C ILE A 28 -2.72 -16.17 -4.16
N THR A 29 -2.42 -16.52 -5.41
CA THR A 29 -3.05 -15.90 -6.60
C THR A 29 -4.57 -15.90 -6.56
N GLU A 30 -5.17 -14.82 -7.06
CA GLU A 30 -6.63 -14.68 -7.17
C GLU A 30 -7.27 -15.77 -8.04
N ALA A 31 -6.50 -16.40 -8.93
CA ALA A 31 -6.97 -17.51 -9.75
C ALA A 31 -7.43 -18.71 -8.90
N LEU A 32 -6.93 -18.91 -7.67
CA LEU A 32 -7.45 -19.96 -6.78
C LEU A 32 -8.93 -19.77 -6.48
N ARG A 33 -9.36 -18.52 -6.21
CA ARG A 33 -10.78 -18.18 -6.02
C ARG A 33 -11.55 -18.32 -7.33
N GLY A 34 -10.95 -17.95 -8.45
CA GLY A 34 -11.49 -18.18 -9.79
C GLY A 34 -11.83 -19.65 -10.07
N GLU A 35 -10.98 -20.56 -9.58
CA GLU A 35 -11.18 -22.02 -9.68
C GLU A 35 -12.06 -22.59 -8.55
N GLY A 36 -12.73 -21.75 -7.79
CA GLY A 36 -13.75 -22.15 -6.81
C GLY A 36 -13.26 -22.29 -5.38
N ALA A 37 -12.07 -21.81 -5.02
CA ALA A 37 -11.63 -21.81 -3.62
C ALA A 37 -12.62 -21.02 -2.73
N HIS A 38 -12.95 -21.58 -1.58
CA HIS A 38 -13.87 -21.00 -0.61
C HIS A 38 -13.14 -20.19 0.45
N LEU A 39 -13.75 -19.10 0.90
CA LEU A 39 -13.25 -18.31 2.03
C LEU A 39 -13.98 -18.71 3.31
N LEU A 40 -13.21 -19.21 4.28
CA LEU A 40 -13.71 -19.84 5.50
C LEU A 40 -13.27 -19.08 6.76
N ARG A 41 -14.13 -19.10 7.78
CA ARG A 41 -13.80 -18.74 9.16
C ARG A 41 -13.05 -19.90 9.83
N ALA A 42 -12.50 -19.67 11.02
CA ALA A 42 -11.81 -20.74 11.77
C ALA A 42 -12.71 -21.92 12.18
N ASP A 43 -14.03 -21.74 12.21
CA ASP A 43 -15.01 -22.82 12.46
C ASP A 43 -15.35 -23.63 11.20
N GLY A 44 -14.76 -23.30 10.05
CA GLY A 44 -15.00 -23.93 8.75
C GLY A 44 -16.22 -23.38 8.00
N SER A 45 -16.96 -22.42 8.55
CA SER A 45 -18.10 -21.82 7.85
C SER A 45 -17.66 -20.84 6.76
N ARG A 46 -18.37 -20.86 5.63
CA ARG A 46 -18.18 -19.92 4.52
C ARG A 46 -18.84 -18.59 4.84
N PHE A 47 -18.13 -17.48 4.66
CA PHE A 47 -18.65 -16.15 5.01
C PHE A 47 -18.97 -15.25 3.80
N MET A 48 -18.28 -15.42 2.67
CA MET A 48 -18.49 -14.54 1.51
C MET A 48 -19.91 -14.54 0.93
N PRO A 49 -20.64 -15.68 0.86
CA PRO A 49 -22.02 -15.68 0.38
C PRO A 49 -23.00 -14.84 1.22
N GLU A 50 -22.69 -14.64 2.51
CA GLU A 50 -23.49 -13.80 3.41
C GLU A 50 -23.28 -12.30 3.13
N LEU A 51 -22.14 -11.94 2.53
CA LEU A 51 -21.68 -10.55 2.37
C LEU A 51 -21.81 -10.01 0.95
N HIS A 52 -21.72 -10.86 -0.06
CA HIS A 52 -21.80 -10.43 -1.46
C HIS A 52 -22.39 -11.51 -2.38
N PRO A 53 -23.29 -11.17 -3.33
CA PRO A 53 -23.91 -12.15 -4.22
C PRO A 53 -22.93 -12.94 -5.09
N MET A 54 -21.80 -12.33 -5.47
CA MET A 54 -20.72 -13.00 -6.22
C MET A 54 -19.80 -13.88 -5.34
N ALA A 55 -20.03 -13.92 -4.03
CA ALA A 55 -19.22 -14.64 -3.05
C ALA A 55 -17.71 -14.40 -3.26
N GLU A 56 -16.87 -15.45 -3.34
CA GLU A 56 -15.42 -15.36 -3.51
C GLU A 56 -14.96 -14.74 -4.84
N LEU A 57 -15.87 -14.61 -5.83
CA LEU A 57 -15.64 -13.93 -7.10
C LEU A 57 -15.95 -12.43 -7.06
N ALA A 58 -16.34 -11.90 -5.89
CA ALA A 58 -16.51 -10.46 -5.71
C ALA A 58 -15.21 -9.69 -6.06
N PRO A 59 -15.32 -8.40 -6.44
CA PRO A 59 -14.18 -7.51 -6.60
C PRO A 59 -13.17 -7.59 -5.46
N ARG A 60 -11.88 -7.50 -5.81
CA ARG A 60 -10.75 -7.68 -4.90
C ARG A 60 -10.84 -6.85 -3.62
N ASP A 61 -11.27 -5.60 -3.73
CA ASP A 61 -11.45 -4.69 -2.59
C ASP A 61 -12.61 -5.13 -1.69
N ILE A 62 -13.69 -5.68 -2.24
CA ILE A 62 -14.79 -6.26 -1.47
C ILE A 62 -14.31 -7.48 -0.69
N VAL A 63 -13.56 -8.38 -1.33
CA VAL A 63 -13.03 -9.58 -0.67
C VAL A 63 -12.05 -9.19 0.45
N ALA A 64 -11.16 -8.24 0.21
CA ALA A 64 -10.24 -7.74 1.24
C ALA A 64 -10.98 -7.10 2.42
N ARG A 65 -12.03 -6.29 2.16
CA ARG A 65 -12.90 -5.72 3.20
C ARG A 65 -13.61 -6.79 4.02
N ALA A 66 -14.14 -7.83 3.37
CA ALA A 66 -14.83 -8.92 4.04
C ALA A 66 -13.89 -9.68 4.99
N ILE A 67 -12.68 -10.01 4.53
CA ILE A 67 -11.66 -10.68 5.36
C ILE A 67 -11.27 -9.79 6.56
N ASP A 68 -10.96 -8.51 6.33
CA ASP A 68 -10.61 -7.57 7.41
C ASP A 68 -11.74 -7.41 8.44
N HIS A 69 -12.99 -7.36 7.96
CA HIS A 69 -14.17 -7.29 8.81
C HIS A 69 -14.31 -8.53 9.70
N GLU A 70 -14.25 -9.73 9.10
CA GLU A 70 -14.42 -10.98 9.84
C GLU A 70 -13.28 -11.21 10.85
N MET A 71 -12.03 -10.94 10.47
CA MET A 71 -10.88 -10.99 11.39
C MET A 71 -11.10 -10.09 12.60
N LYS A 72 -11.47 -8.82 12.39
CA LYS A 72 -11.68 -7.84 13.47
C LYS A 72 -12.91 -8.17 14.32
N ARG A 73 -14.01 -8.62 13.70
CA ARG A 73 -15.27 -8.94 14.39
C ARG A 73 -15.12 -10.16 15.30
N LEU A 74 -14.36 -11.16 14.86
CA LEU A 74 -14.16 -12.43 15.59
C LEU A 74 -12.89 -12.43 16.46
N GLY A 75 -12.02 -11.43 16.32
CA GLY A 75 -10.72 -11.40 16.99
C GLY A 75 -9.80 -12.53 16.52
N GLN A 76 -9.84 -12.86 15.23
CA GLN A 76 -9.05 -13.93 14.62
C GLN A 76 -7.83 -13.37 13.89
N ASP A 77 -6.69 -14.05 14.02
CA ASP A 77 -5.42 -13.64 13.41
C ASP A 77 -5.37 -13.85 11.90
N CYS A 78 -6.16 -14.79 11.38
CA CYS A 78 -6.28 -15.09 9.96
C CYS A 78 -7.65 -15.68 9.61
N MET A 79 -7.99 -15.63 8.32
CA MET A 79 -9.07 -16.41 7.73
C MET A 79 -8.45 -17.57 6.92
N TYR A 80 -9.27 -18.39 6.27
CA TYR A 80 -8.78 -19.55 5.53
C TYR A 80 -9.30 -19.56 4.08
N LEU A 81 -8.46 -20.01 3.15
CA LEU A 81 -8.79 -20.22 1.75
C LEU A 81 -8.71 -21.72 1.45
N ASP A 82 -9.83 -22.31 1.05
CA ASP A 82 -9.94 -23.77 0.89
C ASP A 82 -10.30 -24.16 -0.55
N ILE A 83 -9.41 -24.93 -1.19
CA ILE A 83 -9.62 -25.54 -2.51
C ILE A 83 -9.66 -27.08 -2.41
N SER A 84 -9.54 -27.67 -1.21
CA SER A 84 -9.37 -29.11 -0.99
C SER A 84 -10.55 -29.97 -1.46
N HIS A 85 -11.72 -29.37 -1.70
CA HIS A 85 -12.85 -30.03 -2.32
C HIS A 85 -12.66 -30.35 -3.81
N ARG A 86 -11.64 -29.77 -4.47
CA ARG A 86 -11.24 -30.11 -5.84
C ARG A 86 -10.32 -31.34 -5.85
N PRO A 87 -10.26 -32.13 -6.94
CA PRO A 87 -9.33 -33.25 -7.04
C PRO A 87 -7.87 -32.82 -6.86
N SER A 88 -7.08 -33.60 -6.13
CA SER A 88 -5.66 -33.27 -5.86
C SER A 88 -4.85 -33.06 -7.14
N ASP A 89 -5.05 -33.90 -8.16
CA ASP A 89 -4.36 -33.79 -9.45
C ASP A 89 -4.63 -32.44 -10.14
N PHE A 90 -5.89 -31.98 -10.09
CA PHE A 90 -6.27 -30.66 -10.64
C PHE A 90 -5.52 -29.53 -9.93
N ILE A 91 -5.49 -29.56 -8.59
CA ILE A 91 -4.85 -28.51 -7.78
C ILE A 91 -3.33 -28.47 -8.05
N ILE A 92 -2.68 -29.63 -8.09
CA ILE A 92 -1.23 -29.73 -8.31
C ILE A 92 -0.85 -29.30 -9.73
N GLU A 93 -1.66 -29.67 -10.73
CA GLU A 93 -1.42 -29.30 -12.13
C GLU A 93 -1.61 -27.79 -12.38
N HIS A 94 -2.67 -27.18 -11.83
CA HIS A 94 -3.00 -25.77 -12.08
C HIS A 94 -2.21 -24.80 -11.19
N PHE A 95 -1.84 -25.22 -9.98
CA PHE A 95 -1.18 -24.37 -8.98
C PHE A 95 0.10 -24.99 -8.39
N PRO A 96 1.04 -25.50 -9.22
CA PRO A 96 2.20 -26.27 -8.75
C PRO A 96 3.10 -25.47 -7.81
N ASN A 97 3.28 -24.17 -8.09
CA ASN A 97 4.10 -23.30 -7.25
C ASN A 97 3.48 -23.04 -5.87
N ILE A 98 2.15 -22.86 -5.82
CA ILE A 98 1.43 -22.65 -4.55
C ILE A 98 1.42 -23.94 -3.75
N TYR A 99 1.09 -25.06 -4.40
CA TYR A 99 1.13 -26.38 -3.77
C TYR A 99 2.49 -26.67 -3.14
N LYS A 100 3.58 -26.55 -3.94
CA LYS A 100 4.94 -26.78 -3.45
C LYS A 100 5.30 -25.86 -2.29
N ARG A 101 5.01 -24.56 -2.41
CA ARG A 101 5.37 -23.57 -1.39
C ARG A 101 4.61 -23.79 -0.08
N CYS A 102 3.32 -24.08 -0.14
CA CYS A 102 2.52 -24.39 1.05
C CYS A 102 2.97 -25.71 1.68
N LEU A 103 3.27 -26.73 0.87
CA LEU A 103 3.72 -28.03 1.36
C LEU A 103 5.08 -27.95 2.06
N GLU A 104 6.01 -27.13 1.57
CA GLU A 104 7.29 -26.82 2.24
C GLU A 104 7.08 -26.23 3.65
N LEU A 105 5.95 -25.57 3.87
CA LEU A 105 5.55 -24.96 5.14
C LEU A 105 4.59 -25.87 5.94
N GLY A 106 4.44 -27.12 5.52
CA GLY A 106 3.62 -28.12 6.23
C GLY A 106 2.11 -28.03 5.96
N ILE A 107 1.69 -27.29 4.92
CA ILE A 107 0.27 -27.10 4.56
C ILE A 107 -0.02 -27.84 3.26
N ASP A 108 -0.74 -28.96 3.33
CA ASP A 108 -1.18 -29.69 2.13
C ASP A 108 -2.51 -29.11 1.62
N ILE A 109 -2.44 -28.17 0.67
CA ILE A 109 -3.61 -27.44 0.14
C ILE A 109 -4.64 -28.34 -0.56
N THR A 110 -4.32 -29.61 -0.78
CA THR A 110 -5.26 -30.61 -1.33
C THR A 110 -6.09 -31.29 -0.24
N LYS A 111 -5.78 -31.06 1.04
CA LYS A 111 -6.43 -31.69 2.19
C LYS A 111 -6.89 -30.70 3.24
N GLU A 112 -6.21 -29.56 3.38
CA GLU A 112 -6.49 -28.58 4.42
C GLU A 112 -6.54 -27.13 3.88
N PRO A 113 -7.30 -26.23 4.53
CA PRO A 113 -7.37 -24.83 4.14
C PRO A 113 -6.05 -24.06 4.36
N ILE A 114 -5.79 -23.07 3.52
CA ILE A 114 -4.62 -22.18 3.59
C ILE A 114 -4.92 -21.01 4.53
N PRO A 115 -4.14 -20.76 5.60
CA PRO A 115 -4.31 -19.58 6.44
C PRO A 115 -3.89 -18.32 5.66
N ILE A 116 -4.75 -17.30 5.67
CA ILE A 116 -4.58 -16.09 4.87
C ILE A 116 -4.92 -14.81 5.64
N VAL A 117 -4.25 -13.72 5.25
CA VAL A 117 -4.55 -12.35 5.68
C VAL A 117 -4.49 -11.40 4.48
N PRO A 118 -5.18 -10.25 4.53
CA PRO A 118 -4.96 -9.21 3.55
C PRO A 118 -3.56 -8.60 3.71
N ALA A 119 -2.98 -8.08 2.64
CA ALA A 119 -1.70 -7.38 2.66
C ALA A 119 -1.72 -6.15 1.76
N ALA A 120 -1.11 -5.04 2.19
CA ALA A 120 -0.91 -3.88 1.32
C ALA A 120 -0.07 -4.28 0.09
N HIS A 121 -0.44 -3.81 -1.09
CA HIS A 121 0.06 -4.39 -2.34
C HIS A 121 0.37 -3.37 -3.45
N TYR A 122 -0.39 -2.27 -3.56
CA TYR A 122 -0.13 -1.26 -4.59
C TYR A 122 -0.59 0.12 -4.17
N THR A 123 0.19 1.14 -4.51
CA THR A 123 -0.13 2.56 -4.27
C THR A 123 -0.67 3.18 -5.56
N CYS A 124 -1.96 3.55 -5.61
CA CYS A 124 -2.53 4.20 -6.81
C CYS A 124 -2.21 5.70 -6.89
N GLY A 125 -1.97 6.32 -5.74
CA GLY A 125 -1.46 7.69 -5.65
C GLY A 125 0.05 7.75 -5.79
N GLY A 126 0.61 8.94 -5.57
CA GLY A 126 2.04 9.17 -5.71
C GLY A 126 2.36 10.63 -6.01
N VAL A 127 3.57 10.86 -6.51
CA VAL A 127 4.03 12.18 -6.98
C VAL A 127 3.22 12.58 -8.21
N LYS A 128 2.59 13.76 -8.18
CA LYS A 128 1.79 14.25 -9.30
C LYS A 128 2.69 14.50 -10.51
N VAL A 129 2.25 14.01 -11.67
CA VAL A 129 2.95 14.21 -12.94
C VAL A 129 2.01 14.63 -14.07
N ASP A 130 2.56 15.28 -15.07
CA ASP A 130 1.91 15.57 -16.35
C ASP A 130 1.96 14.37 -17.32
N LEU A 131 1.46 14.54 -18.55
CA LEU A 131 1.50 13.49 -19.59
C LEU A 131 2.91 13.16 -20.10
N ASN A 132 3.90 14.01 -19.79
CA ASN A 132 5.31 13.75 -20.05
C ASN A 132 6.00 13.06 -18.86
N SER A 133 5.25 12.68 -17.82
CA SER A 133 5.77 12.15 -16.55
C SER A 133 6.66 13.13 -15.78
N GLN A 134 6.60 14.43 -16.11
CA GLN A 134 7.33 15.47 -15.40
C GLN A 134 6.53 15.90 -14.18
N THR A 135 7.22 16.09 -13.06
CA THR A 135 6.63 16.62 -11.82
C THR A 135 6.44 18.13 -11.90
N ASP A 136 5.87 18.76 -10.87
CA ASP A 136 5.80 20.22 -10.77
C ASP A 136 7.20 20.89 -10.76
N LEU A 137 8.26 20.12 -10.45
CA LEU A 137 9.63 20.57 -10.53
C LEU A 137 10.23 20.25 -11.90
N GLN A 138 10.59 21.30 -12.64
CA GLN A 138 11.22 21.16 -13.96
C GLN A 138 12.51 20.32 -13.88
N GLY A 139 12.63 19.36 -14.79
CA GLY A 139 13.77 18.44 -14.84
C GLY A 139 13.69 17.24 -13.89
N LEU A 140 12.68 17.19 -13.01
CA LEU A 140 12.39 16.03 -12.17
C LEU A 140 11.18 15.26 -12.73
N TYR A 141 11.35 13.95 -12.88
CA TYR A 141 10.35 13.04 -13.44
C TYR A 141 10.05 11.91 -12.45
N ALA A 142 8.83 11.41 -12.49
CA ALA A 142 8.40 10.24 -11.71
C ALA A 142 7.63 9.30 -12.63
N VAL A 143 7.94 8.00 -12.61
CA VAL A 143 7.38 6.98 -13.51
C VAL A 143 7.05 5.71 -12.73
N GLY A 144 5.96 5.04 -13.10
CA GLY A 144 5.52 3.80 -12.45
C GLY A 144 4.80 4.09 -11.13
N GLU A 145 4.85 3.15 -10.20
CA GLU A 145 4.04 3.18 -8.96
C GLU A 145 4.33 4.40 -8.05
N VAL A 146 5.49 5.05 -8.18
CA VAL A 146 5.79 6.27 -7.42
C VAL A 146 5.02 7.49 -7.93
N ALA A 147 4.45 7.43 -9.14
CA ALA A 147 3.79 8.55 -9.81
C ALA A 147 2.26 8.43 -9.74
N CYS A 148 1.58 9.55 -9.52
CA CYS A 148 0.15 9.69 -9.73
C CYS A 148 -0.12 10.27 -11.13
N THR A 149 -0.33 9.38 -12.09
CA THR A 149 -0.65 9.74 -13.50
C THR A 149 -2.14 10.05 -13.70
N GLY A 150 -2.99 9.66 -12.75
CA GLY A 150 -4.45 9.68 -12.87
C GLY A 150 -5.05 8.41 -13.48
N LEU A 151 -4.26 7.52 -14.08
CA LEU A 151 -4.74 6.32 -14.77
C LEU A 151 -5.55 5.37 -13.85
N HIS A 152 -5.07 5.15 -12.62
CA HIS A 152 -5.70 4.20 -11.69
C HIS A 152 -6.91 4.77 -10.95
N GLY A 153 -7.06 6.10 -10.91
CA GLY A 153 -8.08 6.76 -10.10
C GLY A 153 -8.17 6.19 -8.68
N ALA A 154 -9.37 5.78 -8.27
CA ALA A 154 -9.63 5.25 -6.93
C ALA A 154 -9.37 3.74 -6.76
N ASN A 155 -9.10 3.00 -7.85
CA ASN A 155 -8.78 1.57 -7.77
C ASN A 155 -8.06 1.08 -9.04
N ARG A 156 -6.94 0.39 -8.87
CA ARG A 156 -6.16 -0.15 -9.99
C ARG A 156 -6.80 -1.43 -10.54
N MET A 157 -7.02 -1.45 -11.86
CA MET A 157 -7.29 -2.69 -12.60
C MET A 157 -6.02 -3.52 -12.80
N ALA A 158 -6.15 -4.85 -12.73
CA ALA A 158 -5.03 -5.76 -12.98
C ALA A 158 -4.37 -5.50 -14.34
N SER A 159 -3.06 -5.78 -14.45
CA SER A 159 -2.19 -5.56 -15.62
C SER A 159 -1.87 -4.10 -16.02
N ASN A 160 -2.65 -3.11 -15.57
CA ASN A 160 -2.41 -1.71 -15.95
C ASN A 160 -1.13 -1.10 -15.39
N SER A 161 -0.63 -1.57 -14.23
CA SER A 161 0.58 -0.97 -13.62
C SER A 161 1.84 -1.15 -14.48
N LEU A 162 1.99 -2.29 -15.15
CA LEU A 162 3.13 -2.51 -16.05
C LEU A 162 3.00 -1.63 -17.31
N LEU A 163 1.79 -1.56 -17.88
CA LEU A 163 1.51 -0.74 -19.05
C LEU A 163 1.73 0.75 -18.77
N GLU A 164 1.24 1.24 -17.63
CA GLU A 164 1.48 2.61 -17.15
C GLU A 164 2.97 2.93 -17.12
N CYS A 165 3.75 2.09 -16.43
CA CYS A 165 5.18 2.29 -16.29
C CYS A 165 5.87 2.38 -17.65
N LEU A 166 5.55 1.50 -18.60
CA LEU A 166 6.16 1.49 -19.93
C LEU A 166 5.77 2.72 -20.77
N VAL A 167 4.49 3.10 -20.75
CA VAL A 167 3.96 4.23 -21.51
C VAL A 167 4.54 5.55 -20.99
N PHE A 168 4.52 5.77 -19.68
CA PHE A 168 5.05 6.99 -19.07
C PHE A 168 6.58 7.05 -19.11
N ALA A 169 7.29 5.92 -19.01
CA ALA A 169 8.74 5.88 -19.24
C ALA A 169 9.12 6.33 -20.65
N LYS A 170 8.38 5.87 -21.66
CA LYS A 170 8.58 6.28 -23.05
C LYS A 170 8.31 7.79 -23.23
N SER A 171 7.20 8.28 -22.70
CA SER A 171 6.84 9.69 -22.75
C SER A 171 7.91 10.57 -22.08
N ALA A 172 8.35 10.19 -20.88
CA ALA A 172 9.42 10.86 -20.15
C ALA A 172 10.73 10.89 -20.96
N ALA A 173 11.14 9.77 -21.54
CA ALA A 173 12.37 9.70 -22.34
C ALA A 173 12.31 10.60 -23.59
N GLU A 174 11.17 10.63 -24.28
CA GLU A 174 10.96 11.50 -25.43
C GLU A 174 10.98 12.99 -25.03
N HIS A 175 10.36 13.33 -23.90
CA HIS A 175 10.35 14.69 -23.36
C HIS A 175 11.73 15.13 -22.87
N ILE A 176 12.43 14.30 -22.11
CA ILE A 176 13.81 14.58 -21.67
C ILE A 176 14.69 14.88 -22.88
N ARG A 177 14.59 14.07 -23.94
CA ARG A 177 15.40 14.26 -25.16
C ARG A 177 15.06 15.55 -25.89
N SER A 178 13.80 15.97 -25.93
CA SER A 178 13.40 17.21 -26.62
C SER A 178 13.78 18.47 -25.84
N GLN A 179 13.79 18.40 -24.51
CA GLN A 179 14.18 19.50 -23.62
C GLN A 179 15.70 19.54 -23.36
N TRP A 180 16.44 18.49 -23.73
CA TRP A 180 17.88 18.40 -23.50
C TRP A 180 18.64 19.41 -24.35
N THR A 181 18.99 20.54 -23.74
CA THR A 181 19.81 21.58 -24.36
C THR A 181 21.23 21.53 -23.77
N LYS A 182 22.24 21.65 -24.64
CA LYS A 182 23.65 21.81 -24.25
C LYS A 182 24.11 23.23 -24.60
N PRO A 183 25.02 23.83 -23.81
CA PRO A 183 25.65 23.30 -22.60
C PRO A 183 24.83 23.51 -21.32
N PHE A 184 24.81 22.51 -20.43
CA PHE A 184 24.26 22.63 -19.07
C PHE A 184 25.41 22.81 -18.08
N SER A 185 25.34 23.83 -17.23
CA SER A 185 26.27 24.00 -16.11
C SER A 185 25.66 23.36 -14.87
N MET A 186 26.36 22.41 -14.26
CA MET A 186 25.94 21.86 -12.98
C MET A 186 25.98 22.97 -11.92
N PRO A 187 24.91 23.17 -11.14
CA PRO A 187 24.96 24.07 -9.99
C PRO A 187 25.93 23.48 -8.95
N GLU A 188 26.63 24.36 -8.24
CA GLU A 188 27.45 23.95 -7.10
C GLU A 188 26.52 23.54 -5.95
N ALA A 189 26.60 22.27 -5.54
CA ALA A 189 25.82 21.74 -4.42
C ALA A 189 26.69 21.68 -3.16
N PRO A 190 26.17 22.09 -1.99
CA PRO A 190 26.92 21.97 -0.74
C PRO A 190 27.24 20.49 -0.46
N ALA A 191 28.46 20.23 -0.01
CA ALA A 191 28.81 18.91 0.49
C ALA A 191 27.97 18.57 1.73
N TRP A 192 27.69 17.29 1.93
CA TRP A 192 26.99 16.81 3.11
C TRP A 192 27.83 17.09 4.37
N ASP A 193 27.26 17.83 5.34
CA ASP A 193 27.92 18.13 6.61
C ASP A 193 27.56 17.09 7.67
N ALA A 194 28.52 16.21 7.98
CA ALA A 194 28.42 15.23 9.07
C ALA A 194 29.23 15.63 10.31
N SER A 195 29.69 16.88 10.42
CA SER A 195 30.60 17.31 11.49
C SER A 195 29.93 17.48 12.86
N ARG A 196 28.61 17.67 12.89
CA ARG A 196 27.83 17.97 14.11
C ARG A 196 27.07 16.78 14.69
N VAL A 197 27.27 15.59 14.13
CA VAL A 197 26.53 14.40 14.50
C VAL A 197 27.42 13.38 15.20
N THR A 198 26.89 12.72 16.22
CA THR A 198 27.58 11.65 16.95
C THR A 198 27.13 10.28 16.48
N ASP A 199 27.97 9.27 16.72
CA ASP A 199 27.52 7.88 16.65
C ASP A 199 26.47 7.65 17.75
N SER A 200 25.40 6.95 17.41
CA SER A 200 24.28 6.70 18.32
C SER A 200 24.31 5.29 18.86
N ASP A 201 24.07 5.12 20.16
CA ASP A 201 23.80 3.82 20.79
C ASP A 201 22.30 3.44 20.70
N GLU A 202 21.46 4.27 20.07
CA GLU A 202 19.99 4.17 20.08
C GLU A 202 19.38 3.61 18.78
N GLU A 203 20.11 2.78 18.02
CA GLU A 203 19.53 2.08 16.85
C GLU A 203 18.25 1.29 17.19
N VAL A 204 18.13 0.86 18.45
CA VAL A 204 16.92 0.22 19.00
C VAL A 204 15.69 1.12 18.90
N VAL A 205 15.83 2.43 19.13
CA VAL A 205 14.72 3.40 19.03
C VAL A 205 14.22 3.50 17.59
N VAL A 206 15.13 3.55 16.61
CA VAL A 206 14.77 3.56 15.19
C VAL A 206 13.97 2.30 14.82
N SER A 207 14.39 1.13 15.32
CA SER A 207 13.67 -0.13 15.11
C SER A 207 12.27 -0.11 15.76
N HIS A 208 12.14 0.37 17.00
CA HIS A 208 10.85 0.48 17.67
C HIS A 208 9.89 1.41 16.92
N ASN A 209 10.36 2.60 16.51
CA ASN A 209 9.55 3.57 15.79
C ASN A 209 9.11 3.05 14.41
N TRP A 210 9.95 2.25 13.75
CA TRP A 210 9.59 1.57 12.50
C TRP A 210 8.44 0.57 12.70
N HIS A 211 8.51 -0.26 13.74
CA HIS A 211 7.43 -1.21 14.06
C HIS A 211 6.15 -0.49 14.49
N GLU A 212 6.26 0.55 15.31
CA GLU A 212 5.12 1.36 15.74
C GLU A 212 4.38 1.97 14.54
N LEU A 213 5.13 2.55 13.59
CA LEU A 213 4.56 3.13 12.38
C LEU A 213 3.79 2.10 11.54
N ARG A 214 4.34 0.90 11.36
CA ARG A 214 3.65 -0.15 10.60
C ARG A 214 2.38 -0.61 11.31
N HIS A 215 2.44 -0.80 12.61
CA HIS A 215 1.28 -1.19 13.41
C HIS A 215 0.19 -0.11 13.42
N LEU A 216 0.55 1.17 13.54
CA LEU A 216 -0.44 2.25 13.51
C LEU A 216 -1.08 2.37 12.12
N MET A 217 -0.30 2.25 11.04
CA MET A 217 -0.82 2.36 9.67
C MET A 217 -1.77 1.21 9.35
N TRP A 218 -1.45 -0.02 9.77
CA TRP A 218 -2.36 -1.16 9.62
C TRP A 218 -3.69 -0.95 10.36
N ASN A 219 -3.62 -0.49 11.62
CA ASN A 219 -4.80 -0.35 12.47
C ASN A 219 -5.69 0.85 12.13
N TYR A 220 -5.10 1.95 11.67
CA TYR A 220 -5.79 3.22 11.51
C TYR A 220 -5.94 3.71 10.08
N MET A 221 -5.04 3.31 9.18
CA MET A 221 -5.04 3.66 7.75
C MET A 221 -5.16 2.41 6.85
N GLY A 222 -5.62 1.30 7.41
CA GLY A 222 -5.86 0.04 6.71
C GLY A 222 -7.09 0.05 5.79
N ILE A 223 -7.68 -1.13 5.62
CA ILE A 223 -8.79 -1.38 4.68
C ILE A 223 -10.07 -0.64 5.08
N VAL A 224 -10.47 -0.71 6.35
CA VAL A 224 -11.66 -0.03 6.89
C VAL A 224 -11.25 1.11 7.83
N ARG A 225 -11.65 2.33 7.47
CA ARG A 225 -11.23 3.58 8.13
C ARG A 225 -12.38 4.25 8.87
N THR A 226 -12.02 5.14 9.78
CA THR A 226 -12.92 6.12 10.41
C THR A 226 -12.13 7.39 10.69
N THR A 227 -12.81 8.53 10.74
CA THR A 227 -12.28 9.85 11.09
C THR A 227 -11.51 9.78 12.41
N LYS A 228 -12.09 9.15 13.45
CA LYS A 228 -11.43 8.96 14.75
C LYS A 228 -10.15 8.11 14.67
N ARG A 229 -10.08 7.13 13.77
CA ARG A 229 -8.86 6.33 13.55
C ARG A 229 -7.80 7.17 12.85
N LEU A 230 -8.17 7.92 11.81
CA LEU A 230 -7.25 8.80 11.09
C LEU A 230 -6.68 9.92 11.99
N GLU A 231 -7.51 10.54 12.84
CA GLU A 231 -7.05 11.51 13.85
C GLU A 231 -6.07 10.92 14.87
N ARG A 232 -6.22 9.63 15.22
CA ARG A 232 -5.25 8.93 16.08
C ARG A 232 -3.95 8.65 15.35
N ALA A 233 -4.01 8.28 14.06
CA ALA A 233 -2.83 8.09 13.24
C ALA A 233 -2.04 9.40 13.12
N GLN A 234 -2.69 10.51 12.77
CA GLN A 234 -2.05 11.82 12.61
C GLN A 234 -1.29 12.24 13.87
N ARG A 235 -1.91 12.10 15.06
CA ARG A 235 -1.27 12.47 16.33
C ARG A 235 -0.01 11.66 16.62
N ARG A 236 -0.02 10.35 16.33
CA ARG A 236 1.15 9.48 16.53
C ARG A 236 2.24 9.75 15.51
N ILE A 237 1.86 9.96 14.25
CA ILE A 237 2.78 10.33 13.19
C ILE A 237 3.50 11.64 13.53
N GLN A 238 2.79 12.65 14.05
CA GLN A 238 3.40 13.90 14.49
C GLN A 238 4.42 13.71 15.62
N LEU A 239 4.14 12.82 16.58
CA LEU A 239 5.09 12.47 17.64
C LEU A 239 6.37 11.85 17.04
N LEU A 240 6.22 10.86 16.16
CA LEU A 240 7.34 10.21 15.48
C LEU A 240 8.15 11.21 14.64
N GLN A 241 7.49 12.17 13.96
CA GLN A 241 8.17 13.22 13.20
C GLN A 241 9.07 14.08 14.10
N ASN A 242 8.58 14.47 15.27
CA ASN A 242 9.35 15.27 16.22
C ASN A 242 10.56 14.48 16.76
N GLU A 243 10.35 13.23 17.18
CA GLU A 243 11.44 12.35 17.65
C GLU A 243 12.50 12.12 16.57
N ILE A 244 12.08 11.89 15.31
CA ILE A 244 12.99 11.71 14.18
C ILE A 244 13.75 13.00 13.88
N ALA A 245 13.11 14.16 13.96
CA ALA A 245 13.77 15.45 13.72
C ALA A 245 14.86 15.71 14.76
N ASP A 246 14.56 15.48 16.04
CA ASP A 246 15.52 15.59 17.14
C ASP A 246 16.68 14.60 16.96
N TYR A 247 16.39 13.37 16.58
CA TYR A 247 17.41 12.34 16.34
C TYR A 247 18.29 12.68 15.13
N TYR A 248 17.68 13.06 14.00
CA TYR A 248 18.37 13.40 12.77
C TYR A 248 19.30 14.62 12.90
N ALA A 249 18.95 15.57 13.77
CA ALA A 249 19.77 16.75 14.02
C ALA A 249 21.07 16.42 14.80
N ASN A 250 21.06 15.36 15.61
CA ASN A 250 22.13 15.08 16.58
C ASN A 250 22.96 13.82 16.23
N PHE A 251 22.43 12.90 15.43
CA PHE A 251 23.07 11.59 15.17
C PHE A 251 23.40 11.34 13.71
N ARG A 252 24.39 10.47 13.48
CA ARG A 252 24.80 10.11 12.12
C ARG A 252 23.66 9.48 11.34
N VAL A 253 23.59 9.87 10.07
CA VAL A 253 22.60 9.33 9.13
C VAL A 253 22.93 7.87 8.82
N THR A 254 21.98 6.99 9.09
CA THR A 254 22.02 5.57 8.73
C THR A 254 20.91 5.24 7.74
N SER A 255 21.03 4.11 7.04
CA SER A 255 19.98 3.65 6.11
C SER A 255 18.63 3.48 6.82
N ASN A 256 18.62 2.91 8.02
CA ASN A 256 17.40 2.67 8.79
C ASN A 256 16.73 3.99 9.20
N LEU A 257 17.52 5.00 9.59
CA LEU A 257 17.00 6.33 9.93
C LEU A 257 16.37 7.01 8.71
N LEU A 258 17.03 6.94 7.54
CA LEU A 258 16.49 7.49 6.30
C LEU A 258 15.19 6.80 5.89
N GLU A 259 15.13 5.48 5.98
CA GLU A 259 13.92 4.71 5.71
C GLU A 259 12.79 5.13 6.65
N LEU A 260 13.03 5.15 7.96
CA LEU A 260 12.04 5.57 8.95
C LEU A 260 11.52 7.00 8.65
N ARG A 261 12.43 7.95 8.40
CA ARG A 261 12.07 9.33 8.05
C ARG A 261 11.19 9.40 6.81
N ASN A 262 11.52 8.64 5.77
CA ASN A 262 10.73 8.60 4.54
C ASN A 262 9.36 7.95 4.77
N LEU A 263 9.30 6.86 5.52
CA LEU A 263 8.04 6.16 5.83
C LEU A 263 7.10 7.05 6.64
N VAL A 264 7.60 7.74 7.67
CA VAL A 264 6.78 8.65 8.50
C VAL A 264 6.25 9.82 7.67
N MET A 265 7.09 10.39 6.79
CA MET A 265 6.65 11.44 5.86
C MET A 265 5.54 10.95 4.93
N VAL A 266 5.71 9.79 4.28
CA VAL A 266 4.68 9.26 3.38
C VAL A 266 3.41 8.89 4.16
N ALA A 267 3.53 8.34 5.37
CA ALA A 267 2.39 8.02 6.22
C ALA A 267 1.55 9.26 6.57
N GLU A 268 2.20 10.38 6.90
CA GLU A 268 1.52 11.67 7.13
C GLU A 268 0.71 12.10 5.91
N LEU A 269 1.32 12.10 4.73
CA LEU A 269 0.67 12.47 3.48
C LEU A 269 -0.53 11.54 3.16
N MET A 270 -0.38 10.24 3.37
CA MET A 270 -1.48 9.27 3.19
C MET A 270 -2.65 9.55 4.14
N VAL A 271 -2.37 9.81 5.42
CA VAL A 271 -3.41 10.11 6.42
C VAL A 271 -4.11 11.43 6.09
N ARG A 272 -3.38 12.46 5.69
CA ARG A 272 -3.95 13.74 5.26
C ARG A 272 -4.86 13.58 4.04
N CYS A 273 -4.40 12.88 3.01
CA CYS A 273 -5.22 12.57 1.84
C CYS A 273 -6.51 11.84 2.26
N ALA A 274 -6.42 10.87 3.17
CA ALA A 274 -7.59 10.16 3.67
C ALA A 274 -8.52 11.03 4.52
N GLN A 275 -7.99 11.99 5.28
CA GLN A 275 -8.79 12.93 6.06
C GLN A 275 -9.54 13.92 5.17
N LEU A 276 -8.96 14.33 4.03
CA LEU A 276 -9.60 15.26 3.09
C LEU A 276 -10.77 14.62 2.33
N ARG A 277 -10.72 13.31 2.06
CA ARG A 277 -11.78 12.61 1.33
C ARG A 277 -12.94 12.22 2.27
N LYS A 278 -14.09 12.88 2.11
CA LYS A 278 -15.31 12.67 2.92
C LYS A 278 -16.37 11.81 2.19
N GLU A 279 -15.93 10.69 1.62
CA GLU A 279 -16.76 9.71 0.91
C GLU A 279 -16.08 8.33 0.96
N SER A 280 -16.79 7.27 0.56
CA SER A 280 -16.19 5.97 0.30
C SER A 280 -16.16 5.69 -1.19
N ARG A 281 -14.96 5.60 -1.76
CA ARG A 281 -14.72 5.41 -3.19
C ARG A 281 -13.55 4.46 -3.42
N GLY A 282 -13.79 3.38 -4.16
CA GLY A 282 -12.77 2.40 -4.52
C GLY A 282 -12.00 1.89 -3.29
N LEU A 283 -10.71 2.20 -3.24
CA LEU A 283 -9.78 1.76 -2.19
C LEU A 283 -9.81 2.62 -0.92
N HIS A 284 -10.50 3.76 -0.94
CA HIS A 284 -10.79 4.53 0.27
C HIS A 284 -12.18 4.14 0.78
N PHE A 285 -12.23 3.44 1.91
CA PHE A 285 -13.48 3.03 2.55
C PHE A 285 -13.52 3.50 4.01
N THR A 286 -14.44 4.40 4.31
CA THR A 286 -14.62 4.99 5.64
C THR A 286 -16.05 4.82 6.13
N LEU A 287 -16.22 4.36 7.37
CA LEU A 287 -17.56 4.09 7.92
C LEU A 287 -18.35 5.36 8.21
N ASP A 288 -17.67 6.49 8.40
CA ASP A 288 -18.33 7.77 8.71
C ASP A 288 -18.94 8.42 7.45
N TYR A 289 -18.46 8.05 6.26
CA TYR A 289 -18.94 8.52 4.96
C TYR A 289 -19.04 7.32 3.99
N PRO A 290 -20.08 6.47 4.14
CA PRO A 290 -20.17 5.20 3.43
C PRO A 290 -20.56 5.34 1.96
N ASP A 291 -21.19 6.46 1.60
CA ASP A 291 -21.71 6.71 0.26
C ASP A 291 -20.70 7.47 -0.62
N LEU A 292 -20.89 7.37 -1.94
CA LEU A 292 -20.18 8.19 -2.91
C LEU A 292 -20.69 9.63 -2.86
N ASP A 293 -19.77 10.59 -2.93
CA ASP A 293 -20.09 12.00 -3.14
C ASP A 293 -19.83 12.36 -4.61
N ASN A 294 -20.91 12.56 -5.36
CA ASN A 294 -20.84 12.93 -6.78
C ASN A 294 -20.06 14.25 -7.01
N SER A 295 -19.95 15.13 -6.01
CA SER A 295 -19.16 16.36 -6.12
C SER A 295 -17.64 16.10 -6.19
N LEU A 296 -17.21 14.90 -5.81
CA LEU A 296 -15.83 14.42 -5.83
C LEU A 296 -15.53 13.49 -7.02
N ASP A 297 -16.47 13.30 -7.94
CA ASP A 297 -16.25 12.54 -9.17
C ASP A 297 -15.10 13.13 -9.98
N ASN A 298 -14.16 12.27 -10.39
CA ASN A 298 -12.95 12.62 -11.13
C ASN A 298 -12.06 13.68 -10.44
N LYS A 299 -12.22 13.89 -9.12
CA LYS A 299 -11.34 14.77 -8.34
C LYS A 299 -10.29 13.97 -7.58
N GLU A 300 -9.04 14.32 -7.85
CA GLU A 300 -7.89 13.84 -7.10
C GLU A 300 -7.78 14.57 -5.76
N THR A 301 -7.27 13.90 -4.73
CA THR A 301 -6.88 14.56 -3.49
C THR A 301 -5.44 15.02 -3.61
N LEU A 302 -5.24 16.30 -3.95
CA LEU A 302 -3.92 16.91 -4.12
C LEU A 302 -3.44 17.52 -2.79
N LEU A 303 -2.21 17.22 -2.41
CA LEU A 303 -1.46 17.93 -1.38
C LEU A 303 -0.28 18.63 -2.06
N THR A 304 -0.20 19.95 -1.88
CA THR A 304 0.94 20.74 -2.31
C THR A 304 1.79 21.12 -1.09
N PRO A 305 3.10 21.42 -1.27
CA PRO A 305 3.98 21.78 -0.16
C PRO A 305 3.48 23.00 0.64
N ASP A 306 2.76 23.92 0.00
CA ASP A 306 2.22 25.12 0.63
C ASP A 306 1.05 24.81 1.59
N ASP A 307 0.49 23.60 1.55
CA ASP A 307 -0.55 23.14 2.48
C ASP A 307 0.02 22.70 3.85
N SER A 308 1.29 23.00 4.15
CA SER A 308 1.92 22.73 5.44
C SER A 308 2.08 24.01 6.27
N GLU A 309 0.95 24.51 6.79
CA GLU A 309 0.90 25.47 7.90
C GLU A 309 0.81 24.75 9.26
#